data_AF-A0A9C9XSR4-F1
#
_entry.id   AF-A0A9C9XSR4-F1
#
_cell.length_a   1.000
_cell.length_b   1.000
_cell.length_c   1.000
_cell.angle_alpha   90.00
_cell.angle_beta   90.00
_cell.angle_gamma   90.00
#
_symmetry.space_group_name_H-M   'P 1'
#
loop_
_entity.id
_entity.type
_entity.pdbx_description
1 polymer ?
#
loop_
_entity_poly.entity_id
_entity_poly.type
_entity_poly.pdbx_seq_one_letter_code
_entity_poly.pdbx_strand_id
1 'polypeptide(L)'
;DILSRIHFAATTRDDSASGLALLQEAVVESINVLVRDLARAADVAPGAIRAVSVSGNTTMVHLLLGLDPRHICREPYIPLVNSPDPLAAGEIGLAVHALAPVWVLPSTGSYFGGDLISGILASGLDRMEKTCMLIDVGTNAEVVLGNRDWLIACAGAAGPALEGGVARMGMRAGPGAIEHVRLDRQAWRLEYRTIDDTPPAGICGSGLIDLVAELYLARIVDLRGKLQPDMDDNTAARQRFLRDHIREIDGEPAFIVAPASETAHGRPVLLSQVDLDAMMRSKAAMYAILTTLTSQVGVDFADLDAIFVAGAFGKHIDPRQAIVLGMLPDLPLSTYRPLGNSSLAGAELILLDEEARSRSSEIGRRITYIELNVNQEFMIRFSGSRFIPHTDPALFPSVPVFGNGQRGRKP
;
A
#
# COMPACT_ATOMS: atom_id res chain seq x y z
N ASP A 1 -1.21 -4.43 14.12
CA ASP A 1 -1.31 -3.21 13.28
C ASP A 1 -1.17 -1.97 14.19
N ILE A 2 -1.52 -0.77 13.71
CA ILE A 2 -1.50 0.46 14.53
C ILE A 2 -2.52 0.44 15.67
N LEU A 3 -3.71 -0.13 15.48
CA LEU A 3 -4.78 -0.18 16.48
C LEU A 3 -4.38 -1.10 17.64
N SER A 4 -3.77 -2.24 17.33
CA SER A 4 -3.25 -3.15 18.37
C SER A 4 -2.17 -2.48 19.22
N ARG A 5 -1.31 -1.65 18.62
CA ARG A 5 -0.28 -0.87 19.32
C ARG A 5 -0.89 0.24 20.18
N ILE A 6 -1.90 0.96 19.68
CA ILE A 6 -2.64 1.97 20.45
C ILE A 6 -3.29 1.31 21.67
N HIS A 7 -3.94 0.16 21.47
CA HIS A 7 -4.57 -0.58 22.56
C HIS A 7 -3.54 -1.01 23.61
N PHE A 8 -2.42 -1.60 23.20
CA PHE A 8 -1.34 -2.01 24.10
C PHE A 8 -0.76 -0.82 24.88
N ALA A 9 -0.51 0.31 24.22
CA ALA A 9 -0.06 1.54 24.88
C ALA A 9 -1.06 2.02 25.95
N ALA A 10 -2.36 1.81 25.70
CA ALA A 10 -3.45 2.28 26.54
C ALA A 10 -3.73 1.40 27.76
N THR A 11 -3.59 0.08 27.63
CA THR A 11 -4.11 -0.89 28.60
C THR A 11 -3.02 -1.60 29.40
N THR A 12 -1.81 -1.72 28.86
CA THR A 12 -0.73 -2.45 29.54
C THR A 12 -0.06 -1.58 30.59
N ARG A 13 -0.08 -2.06 31.83
CA ARG A 13 0.73 -1.56 32.95
C ARG A 13 1.40 -2.75 33.62
N ASP A 14 2.73 -2.77 33.58
CA ASP A 14 3.55 -3.71 34.34
C ASP A 14 4.19 -2.96 35.52
N ASP A 15 4.70 -3.69 36.51
CA ASP A 15 5.33 -3.11 37.71
C ASP A 15 6.57 -2.27 37.37
N SER A 16 7.18 -2.50 36.20
CA SER A 16 8.42 -1.86 35.74
C SER A 16 8.22 -0.79 34.64
N ALA A 17 7.22 -0.93 33.76
CA ALA A 17 6.99 -0.02 32.64
C ALA A 17 5.54 -0.03 32.14
N SER A 18 5.10 1.10 31.56
CA SER A 18 3.82 1.17 30.83
C SER A 18 3.96 0.64 29.41
N GLY A 19 2.87 0.17 28.80
CA GLY A 19 2.86 -0.26 27.40
C GLY A 19 3.34 0.83 26.42
N LEU A 20 3.06 2.10 26.72
CA LEU A 20 3.56 3.24 25.96
C LEU A 20 5.08 3.36 26.03
N ALA A 21 5.66 3.23 27.23
CA ALA A 21 7.12 3.28 27.41
C ALA A 21 7.82 2.14 26.67
N LEU A 22 7.27 0.92 26.73
CA LEU A 22 7.83 -0.24 26.00
C LEU A 22 7.79 -0.03 24.48
N LEU A 23 6.71 0.55 23.95
CA LEU A 23 6.61 0.84 22.52
C LEU A 23 7.55 1.98 22.08
N GLN A 24 7.70 3.00 22.92
CA GLN A 24 8.62 4.12 22.68
C GLN A 24 10.08 3.63 22.69
N GLU A 25 10.45 2.81 23.67
CA GLU A 25 11.76 2.18 23.76
C GLU A 25 12.04 1.32 22.53
N ALA A 26 11.07 0.49 22.11
CA ALA A 26 11.23 -0.38 20.95
C ALA A 26 11.47 0.39 19.64
N VAL A 27 10.75 1.50 19.39
CA VAL A 27 10.96 2.31 18.19
C VAL A 27 12.29 3.08 18.25
N VAL A 28 12.64 3.65 19.39
CA VAL A 28 13.92 4.37 19.58
C VAL A 28 15.11 3.43 19.44
N GLU A 29 15.06 2.24 20.04
CA GLU A 29 16.14 1.27 19.91
C GLU A 29 16.30 0.78 18.47
N SER A 30 15.18 0.57 17.76
CA SER A 30 15.22 0.23 16.33
C SER A 30 15.92 1.31 15.50
N ILE A 31 15.63 2.59 15.77
CA ILE A 31 16.32 3.72 15.11
C ILE A 31 17.80 3.75 15.52
N ASN A 32 18.12 3.55 16.80
CA ASN A 32 19.49 3.57 17.31
C ASN A 32 20.36 2.45 16.75
N VAL A 33 19.79 1.27 16.50
CA VAL A 33 20.47 0.19 15.74
C VAL A 33 20.83 0.69 14.34
N LEU A 34 19.86 1.23 13.59
CA LEU A 34 20.10 1.76 12.24
C LEU A 34 21.12 2.90 12.22
N VAL A 35 21.04 3.84 13.17
CA VAL A 35 22.03 4.93 13.33
C VAL A 35 23.43 4.35 13.52
N ARG A 36 23.60 3.36 14.40
CA ARG A 36 24.90 2.72 14.64
C ARG A 36 25.41 1.94 13.43
N ASP A 37 24.54 1.32 12.66
CA ASP A 37 24.92 0.60 11.43
C ASP A 37 25.35 1.58 10.33
N LEU A 38 24.57 2.64 10.09
CA LEU A 38 24.88 3.68 9.10
C LEU A 38 26.14 4.47 9.48
N ALA A 39 26.30 4.84 10.75
CA ALA A 39 27.49 5.54 11.23
C ALA A 39 28.76 4.69 11.05
N ARG A 40 28.68 3.38 11.32
CA ARG A 40 29.78 2.43 11.05
C ARG A 40 30.08 2.33 9.55
N ALA A 41 29.05 2.21 8.71
CA ALA A 41 29.23 2.14 7.26
C ALA A 41 29.85 3.42 6.66
N ALA A 42 29.57 4.58 7.26
CA ALA A 42 30.11 5.88 6.85
C ALA A 42 31.41 6.28 7.56
N ASP A 43 31.98 5.43 8.42
CA ASP A 43 33.17 5.70 9.24
C ASP A 43 33.08 7.01 10.06
N VAL A 44 31.91 7.26 10.67
CA VAL A 44 31.68 8.41 11.56
C VAL A 44 31.20 7.96 12.93
N ALA A 45 31.51 8.74 13.97
CA ALA A 45 30.93 8.52 15.29
C ALA A 45 29.44 8.90 15.27
N PRO A 46 28.53 8.17 15.95
CA PRO A 46 27.10 8.56 16.02
C PRO A 46 26.89 9.98 16.56
N GLY A 47 27.71 10.41 17.53
CA GLY A 47 27.72 11.77 18.06
C GLY A 47 28.15 12.86 17.06
N ALA A 48 28.64 12.50 15.87
CA ALA A 48 28.91 13.42 14.78
C ALA A 48 27.65 13.77 13.97
N ILE A 49 26.56 13.02 14.11
CA ILE A 49 25.28 13.29 13.46
C ILE A 49 24.62 14.46 14.19
N ARG A 50 24.46 15.59 13.49
CA ARG A 50 24.06 16.88 14.06
C ARG A 50 22.60 17.26 13.85
N ALA A 51 21.83 16.51 13.07
CA ALA A 51 20.42 16.76 12.84
C ALA A 51 19.71 15.47 12.43
N VAL A 52 18.42 15.38 12.72
CA VAL A 52 17.55 14.25 12.34
C VAL A 52 16.21 14.81 11.86
N SER A 53 15.64 14.20 10.83
CA SER A 53 14.26 14.41 10.43
C SER A 53 13.47 13.11 10.56
N VAL A 54 12.18 13.22 10.88
CA VAL A 54 11.29 12.09 11.11
C VAL A 54 10.02 12.26 10.30
N SER A 55 9.67 11.21 9.55
CA SER A 55 8.44 11.11 8.77
C SER A 55 7.72 9.82 9.14
N GLY A 56 6.42 9.89 9.37
CA GLY A 56 5.59 8.72 9.67
C GLY A 56 4.16 9.09 10.01
N ASN A 57 3.27 8.09 10.01
CA ASN A 57 1.89 8.30 10.39
C ASN A 57 1.76 8.84 11.83
N THR A 58 0.64 9.51 12.09
CA THR A 58 0.35 10.19 13.37
C THR A 58 0.59 9.27 14.57
N THR A 59 0.19 8.00 14.49
CA THR A 59 0.37 7.04 15.59
C THR A 59 1.86 6.74 15.85
N MET A 60 2.66 6.51 14.81
CA MET A 60 4.09 6.22 14.97
C MET A 60 4.86 7.41 15.54
N VAL A 61 4.49 8.63 15.15
CA VAL A 61 5.05 9.85 15.75
C VAL A 61 4.70 9.94 17.23
N HIS A 62 3.46 9.66 17.63
CA HIS A 62 3.09 9.67 19.05
C HIS A 62 3.89 8.64 19.85
N LEU A 63 4.04 7.42 19.33
CA LEU A 63 4.83 6.39 20.01
C LEU A 63 6.31 6.78 20.13
N LEU A 64 6.91 7.34 19.07
CA LEU A 64 8.31 7.82 19.10
C LEU A 64 8.53 8.91 20.15
N LEU A 65 7.60 9.86 20.23
CA LEU A 65 7.66 10.97 21.17
C LEU A 65 7.18 10.61 22.59
N GLY A 66 6.79 9.35 22.83
CA GLY A 66 6.25 8.93 24.13
C GLY A 66 4.92 9.59 24.48
N LEU A 67 4.16 10.02 23.48
CA LEU A 67 2.85 10.66 23.62
C LEU A 67 1.74 9.63 23.57
N ASP A 68 0.71 9.84 24.39
CA ASP A 68 -0.43 8.94 24.51
C ASP A 68 -1.32 8.94 23.24
N PRO A 69 -1.42 7.82 22.50
CA PRO A 69 -2.14 7.78 21.24
C PRO A 69 -3.62 7.37 21.41
N ARG A 70 -4.13 7.22 22.65
CA ARG A 70 -5.46 6.63 22.96
C ARG A 70 -6.65 7.23 22.20
N HIS A 71 -6.61 8.52 21.90
CA HIS A 71 -7.72 9.23 21.26
C HIS A 71 -7.67 9.23 19.73
N ILE A 72 -6.56 8.77 19.13
CA ILE A 72 -6.40 8.72 17.66
C ILE A 72 -7.46 7.79 17.04
N CYS A 73 -7.69 6.63 17.64
CA CYS A 73 -8.64 5.64 17.13
C CYS A 73 -10.05 5.73 17.75
N ARG A 74 -10.35 6.77 18.52
CA ARG A 74 -11.63 6.95 19.21
C ARG A 74 -12.29 8.21 18.71
N GLU A 75 -13.54 8.10 18.26
CA GLU A 75 -14.34 9.26 17.90
C GLU A 75 -14.25 10.35 19.00
N PRO A 76 -13.96 11.61 18.66
CA PRO A 76 -13.92 12.21 17.30
C PRO A 76 -12.55 12.15 16.57
N TYR A 77 -11.70 11.17 16.87
CA TYR A 77 -10.42 10.86 16.20
C TYR A 77 -9.40 12.01 16.29
N ILE A 78 -9.13 12.46 17.51
CA ILE A 78 -8.27 13.63 17.75
C ILE A 78 -6.90 13.19 18.29
N PRO A 79 -5.80 13.44 17.57
CA PRO A 79 -4.45 13.23 18.09
C PRO A 79 -4.09 14.28 19.15
N LEU A 80 -3.13 13.96 20.01
CA LEU A 80 -2.65 14.91 21.03
C LEU A 80 -1.94 16.10 20.39
N VAL A 81 -1.17 15.85 19.34
CA VAL A 81 -0.44 16.86 18.58
C VAL A 81 -0.40 16.48 17.10
N ASN A 82 -0.59 17.48 16.24
CA ASN A 82 -0.44 17.32 14.79
C ASN A 82 0.90 17.88 14.29
N SER A 83 1.40 18.96 14.89
CA SER A 83 2.67 19.59 14.51
C SER A 83 3.54 19.75 15.75
N PRO A 84 4.31 18.72 16.15
CA PRO A 84 5.24 18.82 17.27
C PRO A 84 6.29 19.90 17.01
N ASP A 85 6.68 20.64 18.06
CA ASP A 85 7.83 21.53 17.98
C ASP A 85 9.13 20.73 17.82
N PRO A 86 10.17 21.30 17.18
CA PRO A 86 11.47 20.66 17.13
C PRO A 86 12.02 20.41 18.54
N LEU A 87 12.61 19.25 18.74
CA LEU A 87 13.15 18.80 20.02
C LEU A 87 14.61 18.33 19.86
N ALA A 88 15.35 18.28 20.96
CA ALA A 88 16.69 17.72 20.96
C ALA A 88 16.63 16.19 20.96
N ALA A 89 17.52 15.56 20.19
CA ALA A 89 17.62 14.10 20.07
C ALA A 89 17.77 13.39 21.42
N GLY A 90 18.45 14.01 22.39
CA GLY A 90 18.60 13.47 23.75
C GLY A 90 17.30 13.39 24.54
N GLU A 91 16.28 14.20 24.22
CA GLU A 91 14.98 14.19 24.91
C GLU A 91 14.17 12.92 24.64
N ILE A 92 14.39 12.30 23.48
CA ILE A 92 13.73 11.04 23.07
C ILE A 92 14.68 9.84 23.04
N GLY A 93 15.94 10.01 23.47
CA GLY A 93 16.89 8.91 23.58
C GLY A 93 17.52 8.44 22.26
N LEU A 94 17.59 9.30 21.24
CA LEU A 94 18.28 8.97 19.99
C LEU A 94 19.81 9.01 20.19
N ALA A 95 20.49 7.98 19.68
CA ALA A 95 21.93 7.76 19.79
C ALA A 95 22.73 8.59 18.76
N VAL A 96 22.41 9.87 18.62
CA VAL A 96 23.14 10.87 17.82
C VAL A 96 23.73 11.94 18.75
N HIS A 97 24.17 13.09 18.23
CA HIS A 97 24.55 14.20 19.12
C HIS A 97 23.35 14.61 20.00
N ALA A 98 23.51 14.69 21.32
CA ALA A 98 22.40 14.91 22.25
C ALA A 98 21.60 16.20 21.97
N LEU A 99 22.26 17.25 21.48
CA LEU A 99 21.64 18.53 21.08
C LEU A 99 21.27 18.60 19.58
N ALA A 100 21.36 17.51 18.82
CA ALA A 100 20.91 17.50 17.44
C ALA A 100 19.39 17.81 17.40
N PRO A 101 18.93 18.81 16.64
CA PRO A 101 17.51 19.01 16.44
C PRO A 101 16.90 17.82 15.70
N VAL A 102 15.71 17.43 16.16
CA VAL A 102 14.84 16.46 15.53
C VAL A 102 13.64 17.22 14.97
N TRP A 103 13.52 17.25 13.65
CA TRP A 103 12.36 17.81 12.97
C TRP A 103 11.38 16.70 12.63
N VAL A 104 10.16 16.80 13.14
CA VAL A 104 9.09 15.85 12.84
C VAL A 104 8.15 16.48 11.82
N LEU A 105 7.86 15.79 10.72
CA LEU A 105 6.85 16.27 9.78
C LEU A 105 5.48 16.39 10.44
N PRO A 106 4.71 17.45 10.12
CA PRO A 106 3.38 17.62 10.65
C PRO A 106 2.42 16.56 10.11
N SER A 107 1.36 16.30 10.86
CA SER A 107 0.22 15.46 10.50
C SER A 107 -1.04 16.33 10.35
N THR A 108 -2.07 15.82 9.68
CA THR A 108 -3.39 16.45 9.54
C THR A 108 -4.47 15.49 10.05
N GLY A 109 -4.58 15.34 11.37
CA GLY A 109 -5.55 14.45 12.00
C GLY A 109 -5.00 13.06 12.28
N SER A 110 -5.89 12.10 12.52
CA SER A 110 -5.50 10.78 13.06
C SER A 110 -4.88 9.82 12.06
N TYR A 111 -5.34 9.86 10.81
CA TYR A 111 -4.96 8.90 9.77
C TYR A 111 -4.28 9.56 8.56
N PHE A 112 -3.98 10.86 8.66
CA PHE A 112 -3.19 11.58 7.66
C PHE A 112 -1.93 12.11 8.33
N GLY A 113 -0.82 11.38 8.21
CA GLY A 113 0.41 11.68 8.93
C GLY A 113 1.46 12.43 8.13
N GLY A 114 2.63 12.57 8.75
CA GLY A 114 3.79 13.22 8.14
C GLY A 114 4.38 12.43 6.96
N ASP A 115 4.14 11.13 6.88
CA ASP A 115 4.45 10.30 5.72
C ASP A 115 3.75 10.77 4.44
N LEU A 116 2.49 11.19 4.53
CA LEU A 116 1.75 11.70 3.37
C LEU A 116 2.14 13.13 3.02
N ILE A 117 2.39 13.98 4.02
CA ILE A 117 2.97 15.31 3.78
C ILE A 117 4.33 15.20 3.08
N SER A 118 5.17 14.26 3.53
CA SER A 118 6.43 13.92 2.86
C SER A 118 6.20 13.49 1.42
N GLY A 119 5.18 12.67 1.16
CA GLY A 119 4.83 12.27 -0.20
C GLY A 119 4.42 13.43 -1.11
N ILE A 120 3.65 14.39 -0.57
CA ILE A 120 3.29 15.61 -1.29
C ILE A 120 4.55 16.43 -1.61
N LEU A 121 5.44 16.62 -0.64
CA LEU A 121 6.70 17.34 -0.84
C LEU A 121 7.59 16.68 -1.89
N ALA A 122 7.78 15.35 -1.80
CA ALA A 122 8.64 14.58 -2.68
C ALA A 122 8.12 14.57 -4.12
N SER A 123 6.79 14.54 -4.30
CA SER A 123 6.16 14.62 -5.63
C SER A 123 6.16 16.04 -6.21
N GLY A 124 6.22 17.07 -5.36
CA GLY A 124 6.00 18.46 -5.76
C GLY A 124 4.55 18.76 -6.16
N LEU A 125 3.59 17.89 -5.80
CA LEU A 125 2.17 18.02 -6.15
C LEU A 125 1.59 19.36 -5.66
N ASP A 126 2.04 19.85 -4.50
CA ASP A 126 1.64 21.14 -3.92
C ASP A 126 2.08 22.38 -4.72
N ARG A 127 2.87 22.19 -5.79
CA ARG A 127 3.36 23.27 -6.66
C ARG A 127 2.89 23.14 -8.11
N MET A 128 2.19 22.07 -8.46
CA MET A 128 1.72 21.84 -9.83
C MET A 128 0.50 22.70 -10.13
N GLU A 129 0.40 23.22 -11.36
CA GLU A 129 -0.81 23.95 -11.79
C GLU A 129 -1.95 22.99 -12.12
N LYS A 130 -1.61 21.89 -12.80
CA LYS A 130 -2.58 20.85 -13.16
C LYS A 130 -2.90 19.94 -11.99
N THR A 131 -4.08 19.35 -12.02
CA THR A 131 -4.53 18.38 -11.02
C THR A 131 -3.75 17.08 -11.16
N CYS A 132 -3.19 16.64 -10.05
CA CYS A 132 -2.47 15.39 -9.91
C CYS A 132 -3.02 14.61 -8.73
N MET A 133 -2.74 13.31 -8.73
CA MET A 133 -3.08 12.42 -7.63
C MET A 133 -1.79 11.80 -7.08
N LEU A 134 -1.72 11.64 -5.76
CA LEU A 134 -0.71 10.84 -5.09
C LEU A 134 -1.43 9.69 -4.39
N ILE A 135 -0.98 8.48 -4.64
CA ILE A 135 -1.47 7.25 -4.03
C ILE A 135 -0.30 6.64 -3.25
N ASP A 136 -0.42 6.58 -1.93
CA ASP A 136 0.42 5.73 -1.09
C ASP A 136 -0.36 4.47 -0.72
N VAL A 137 0.23 3.32 -1.00
CA VAL A 137 -0.39 2.03 -0.72
C VAL A 137 0.52 1.27 0.20
N GLY A 138 0.19 1.35 1.48
CA GLY A 138 0.68 0.49 2.54
C GLY A 138 -0.46 -0.36 3.10
N THR A 139 -0.54 -0.45 4.43
CA THR A 139 -1.63 -1.16 5.13
C THR A 139 -2.98 -0.52 4.81
N ASN A 140 -2.95 0.80 4.65
CA ASN A 140 -4.06 1.60 4.19
C ASN A 140 -3.74 2.12 2.78
N ALA A 141 -4.79 2.51 2.06
CA ALA A 141 -4.64 3.33 0.87
C ALA A 141 -4.85 4.77 1.31
N GLU A 142 -3.81 5.57 1.17
CA GLU A 142 -3.85 6.98 1.44
C GLU A 142 -3.70 7.74 0.13
N VAL A 143 -4.66 8.62 -0.14
CA VAL A 143 -4.78 9.27 -1.45
C VAL A 143 -4.90 10.76 -1.26
N VAL A 144 -4.10 11.50 -2.00
CA VAL A 144 -4.16 12.96 -2.11
C VAL A 144 -4.51 13.31 -3.55
N LEU A 145 -5.45 14.23 -3.74
CA LEU A 145 -5.83 14.78 -5.02
C LEU A 145 -5.78 16.30 -4.94
N GLY A 146 -5.17 16.93 -5.95
CA GLY A 146 -5.16 18.38 -6.03
C GLY A 146 -3.98 18.94 -6.79
N ASN A 147 -3.65 20.19 -6.47
CA ASN A 147 -2.63 20.99 -7.13
C ASN A 147 -2.14 22.10 -6.18
N ARG A 148 -1.50 23.14 -6.72
CA ARG A 148 -1.01 24.27 -5.95
C ARG A 148 -2.08 25.15 -5.31
N ASP A 149 -3.33 25.04 -5.71
CA ASP A 149 -4.43 25.89 -5.24
C ASP A 149 -5.27 25.17 -4.18
N TRP A 150 -5.48 23.86 -4.32
CA TRP A 150 -6.30 23.06 -3.40
C TRP A 150 -5.73 21.64 -3.24
N LEU A 151 -5.95 21.07 -2.05
CA LEU A 151 -5.57 19.69 -1.72
C LEU A 151 -6.71 19.04 -0.95
N ILE A 152 -7.17 17.88 -1.43
CA ILE A 152 -8.04 17.00 -0.64
C ILE A 152 -7.33 15.67 -0.44
N ALA A 153 -7.63 15.04 0.68
CA ALA A 153 -7.04 13.75 0.99
C ALA A 153 -8.00 12.85 1.74
N CYS A 154 -7.75 11.55 1.65
CA CYS A 154 -8.42 10.56 2.47
C CYS A 154 -7.46 9.40 2.77
N ALA A 155 -7.73 8.70 3.87
CA ALA A 155 -7.15 7.41 4.15
C ALA A 155 -8.30 6.40 4.25
N GLY A 156 -8.16 5.27 3.58
CA GLY A 156 -9.14 4.19 3.60
C GLY A 156 -8.46 2.84 3.73
N ALA A 157 -9.18 1.86 4.27
CA ALA A 157 -8.68 0.50 4.29
C ALA A 157 -8.66 -0.04 2.85
N ALA A 158 -7.48 -0.11 2.22
CA ALA A 158 -7.28 -0.77 0.93
C ALA A 158 -7.49 -2.29 1.02
N GLY A 159 -7.76 -2.82 2.21
CA GLY A 159 -7.89 -4.23 2.51
C GLY A 159 -6.53 -4.95 2.66
N PRO A 160 -6.43 -5.92 3.57
CA PRO A 160 -5.16 -6.54 3.99
C PRO A 160 -4.56 -7.55 3.00
N ALA A 161 -5.13 -7.73 1.80
CA ALA A 161 -4.63 -8.71 0.83
C ALA A 161 -3.23 -8.37 0.29
N LEU A 162 -2.84 -7.09 0.32
CA LEU A 162 -1.60 -6.59 -0.29
C LEU A 162 -0.39 -6.57 0.66
N GLU A 163 -0.59 -6.71 1.97
CA GLU A 163 0.45 -6.44 2.99
C GLU A 163 0.90 -7.64 3.83
N GLY A 164 0.47 -8.85 3.48
CA GLY A 164 0.82 -10.08 4.19
C GLY A 164 0.06 -10.21 5.51
N GLY A 165 -0.59 -11.35 5.72
CA GLY A 165 -1.30 -11.66 6.96
C GLY A 165 -2.79 -11.93 6.84
N VAL A 166 -3.42 -11.70 5.68
CA VAL A 166 -4.80 -12.16 5.41
C VAL A 166 -4.88 -13.22 4.33
N ALA A 167 -4.03 -13.14 3.31
CA ALA A 167 -3.84 -14.30 2.45
C ALA A 167 -3.00 -15.34 3.20
N ARG A 168 -3.42 -16.61 3.22
CA ARG A 168 -2.76 -17.67 4.04
C ARG A 168 -1.28 -17.89 3.68
N MET A 169 -0.89 -17.52 2.47
CA MET A 169 0.45 -17.57 1.88
C MET A 169 1.02 -16.18 1.57
N GLY A 170 0.26 -15.12 1.89
CA GLY A 170 0.67 -13.74 1.68
C GLY A 170 1.80 -13.38 2.64
N MET A 171 2.90 -12.87 2.10
CA MET A 171 4.03 -12.40 2.89
C MET A 171 4.42 -10.98 2.48
N ARG A 172 5.10 -10.27 3.39
CA ARG A 172 5.71 -8.98 3.05
C ARG A 172 6.79 -9.17 1.99
N ALA A 173 7.02 -8.14 1.18
CA ALA A 173 8.12 -8.13 0.22
C ALA A 173 9.45 -8.32 0.97
N GLY A 174 10.17 -9.39 0.61
CA GLY A 174 11.41 -9.83 1.22
C GLY A 174 11.87 -11.14 0.57
N PRO A 175 13.04 -11.67 0.95
CA PRO A 175 13.63 -12.85 0.32
C PRO A 175 12.62 -14.00 0.20
N GLY A 176 12.45 -14.52 -1.02
CA GLY A 176 11.58 -15.67 -1.31
C GLY A 176 10.11 -15.31 -1.55
N ALA A 177 9.72 -14.04 -1.41
CA ALA A 177 8.40 -13.59 -1.82
C ALA A 177 8.31 -13.54 -3.35
N ILE A 178 7.31 -14.19 -3.93
CA ILE A 178 6.97 -14.07 -5.35
C ILE A 178 6.46 -12.64 -5.60
N GLU A 179 7.23 -11.86 -6.37
CA GLU A 179 6.95 -10.44 -6.66
C GLU A 179 6.38 -10.18 -8.05
N HIS A 180 6.63 -11.08 -9.00
CA HIS A 180 6.13 -10.99 -10.37
C HIS A 180 5.62 -12.34 -10.84
N VAL A 181 4.52 -12.32 -11.59
CA VAL A 181 3.92 -13.52 -12.20
C VAL A 181 3.53 -13.23 -13.64
N ARG A 182 3.78 -14.19 -14.52
CA ARG A 182 3.35 -14.16 -15.93
C ARG A 182 2.81 -15.52 -16.33
N LEU A 183 1.73 -15.51 -17.12
CA LEU A 183 1.20 -16.72 -17.72
C LEU A 183 1.34 -16.65 -19.24
N ASP A 184 2.21 -17.49 -19.80
CA ASP A 184 2.22 -17.73 -21.24
C ASP A 184 0.96 -18.54 -21.61
N ARG A 185 -0.05 -17.85 -22.15
CA ARG A 185 -1.34 -18.44 -22.56
C ARG A 185 -1.26 -19.29 -23.83
N GLN A 186 -0.15 -19.23 -24.58
CA GLN A 186 0.08 -20.09 -25.74
C GLN A 186 0.73 -21.41 -25.31
N ALA A 187 1.81 -21.32 -24.54
CA ALA A 187 2.53 -22.48 -24.03
C ALA A 187 1.87 -23.11 -22.79
N TRP A 188 0.94 -22.40 -22.14
CA TRP A 188 0.40 -22.72 -20.81
C TRP A 188 1.50 -22.97 -19.79
N ARG A 189 2.39 -21.98 -19.65
CA ARG A 189 3.50 -21.99 -18.66
C ARG A 189 3.38 -20.80 -17.72
N LEU A 190 3.37 -21.08 -16.43
CA LEU A 190 3.44 -20.07 -15.38
C LEU A 190 4.91 -19.76 -15.09
N GLU A 191 5.26 -18.48 -15.14
CA GLU A 191 6.58 -17.96 -14.81
C GLU A 191 6.42 -17.00 -13.64
N TYR A 192 7.34 -17.08 -12.68
CA TYR A 192 7.35 -16.17 -11.54
C TYR A 192 8.78 -15.80 -11.16
N ARG A 193 8.93 -14.65 -10.50
CA ARG A 193 10.20 -14.19 -9.93
C ARG A 193 10.05 -13.96 -8.45
N THR A 194 11.06 -14.39 -7.69
CA THR A 194 11.15 -14.14 -6.24
C THR A 194 12.16 -13.03 -5.95
N ILE A 195 11.93 -12.32 -4.84
CA ILE A 195 12.92 -11.37 -4.32
C ILE A 195 14.18 -12.13 -3.88
N ASP A 196 15.34 -11.57 -4.24
CA ASP A 196 16.69 -12.12 -4.06
C ASP A 196 16.94 -13.47 -4.75
N ASP A 197 16.10 -13.84 -5.72
CA ASP A 197 16.20 -15.09 -6.50
C ASP A 197 16.32 -16.35 -5.60
N THR A 198 15.70 -16.29 -4.42
CA THR A 198 15.66 -17.40 -3.45
C THR A 198 14.43 -18.28 -3.63
N PRO A 199 14.43 -19.55 -3.15
CA PRO A 199 13.27 -20.43 -3.29
C PRO A 199 11.98 -19.81 -2.73
N PRO A 200 10.84 -19.94 -3.43
CA PRO A 200 9.58 -19.33 -3.01
C PRO A 200 9.16 -19.76 -1.60
N ALA A 201 8.82 -18.78 -0.77
CA ALA A 201 8.29 -18.96 0.58
C ALA A 201 6.83 -18.49 0.70
N GLY A 202 6.39 -17.63 -0.22
CA GLY A 202 5.06 -17.05 -0.26
C GLY A 202 4.92 -16.07 -1.44
N ILE A 203 3.85 -15.29 -1.43
CA ILE A 203 3.56 -14.29 -2.47
C ILE A 203 3.36 -12.92 -1.82
N CYS A 204 3.95 -11.86 -2.39
CA CYS A 204 3.71 -10.49 -1.92
C CYS A 204 2.60 -9.80 -2.74
N GLY A 205 2.18 -8.61 -2.31
CA GLY A 205 1.06 -7.89 -2.92
C GLY A 205 1.20 -7.68 -4.44
N SER A 206 2.40 -7.36 -4.93
CA SER A 206 2.65 -7.23 -6.37
C SER A 206 2.48 -8.55 -7.12
N GLY A 207 3.04 -9.64 -6.61
CA GLY A 207 2.87 -10.97 -7.21
C GLY A 207 1.41 -11.43 -7.21
N LEU A 208 0.65 -11.08 -6.17
CA LEU A 208 -0.78 -11.40 -6.08
C LEU A 208 -1.60 -10.63 -7.13
N ILE A 209 -1.29 -9.35 -7.35
CA ILE A 209 -1.92 -8.53 -8.39
C ILE A 209 -1.62 -9.13 -9.77
N ASP A 210 -0.35 -9.38 -10.07
CA ASP A 210 0.09 -10.00 -11.32
C ASP A 210 -0.62 -11.34 -11.55
N LEU A 211 -0.61 -12.22 -10.54
CA LEU A 211 -1.23 -13.54 -10.63
C LEU A 211 -2.73 -13.45 -10.95
N VAL A 212 -3.51 -12.69 -10.17
CA VAL A 212 -4.96 -12.64 -10.36
C VAL A 212 -5.31 -12.00 -11.71
N ALA A 213 -4.54 -11.00 -12.15
CA ALA A 213 -4.72 -10.37 -13.45
C ALA A 213 -4.44 -11.37 -14.59
N GLU A 214 -3.34 -12.11 -14.53
CA GLU A 214 -2.99 -13.15 -15.51
C GLU A 214 -4.02 -14.30 -15.53
N LEU A 215 -4.51 -14.73 -14.36
CA LEU A 215 -5.56 -15.75 -14.25
C LEU A 215 -6.89 -15.28 -14.85
N TYR A 216 -7.25 -14.01 -14.66
CA TYR A 216 -8.43 -13.40 -15.30
C TYR A 216 -8.27 -13.36 -16.83
N LEU A 217 -7.14 -12.87 -17.33
CA LEU A 217 -6.84 -12.82 -18.76
C LEU A 217 -6.76 -14.21 -19.43
N ALA A 218 -6.47 -15.25 -18.64
CA ALA A 218 -6.50 -16.65 -19.07
C ALA A 218 -7.86 -17.34 -18.86
N ARG A 219 -8.88 -16.61 -18.37
CA ARG A 219 -10.22 -17.11 -18.05
C ARG A 219 -10.19 -18.29 -17.07
N ILE A 220 -9.23 -18.29 -16.17
CA ILE A 220 -9.14 -19.22 -15.03
C ILE A 220 -9.89 -18.63 -13.85
N VAL A 221 -9.91 -17.30 -13.73
CA VAL A 221 -10.73 -16.55 -12.78
C VAL A 221 -11.80 -15.79 -13.55
N ASP A 222 -13.05 -15.87 -13.09
CA ASP A 222 -14.16 -15.11 -13.67
C ASP A 222 -14.20 -13.65 -13.15
N LEU A 223 -15.15 -12.86 -13.65
CA LEU A 223 -15.33 -11.48 -13.21
C LEU A 223 -15.68 -11.33 -11.72
N ARG A 224 -16.08 -12.40 -11.02
CA ARG A 224 -16.40 -12.38 -9.58
C ARG A 224 -15.20 -12.79 -8.71
N GLY A 225 -14.06 -13.11 -9.31
CA GLY A 225 -12.92 -13.66 -8.59
C GLY A 225 -13.08 -15.15 -8.24
N LYS A 226 -13.92 -15.90 -8.98
CA LYS A 226 -14.10 -17.36 -8.77
C LYS A 226 -13.26 -18.16 -9.75
N LEU A 227 -12.56 -19.17 -9.22
CA LEU A 227 -11.82 -20.13 -10.04
C LEU A 227 -12.79 -20.94 -10.91
N GLN A 228 -12.41 -21.14 -12.17
CA GLN A 228 -13.17 -21.87 -13.19
C GLN A 228 -12.38 -23.13 -13.59
N PRO A 229 -12.47 -24.22 -12.79
CA PRO A 229 -11.75 -25.47 -13.07
C PRO A 229 -12.27 -26.18 -14.34
N ASP A 230 -13.56 -26.02 -14.63
CA ASP A 230 -14.26 -26.67 -15.73
C ASP A 230 -14.71 -25.64 -16.77
N MET A 231 -14.05 -25.62 -17.93
CA MET A 231 -14.41 -24.75 -19.05
C MET A 231 -14.48 -25.54 -20.35
N ASP A 232 -15.53 -25.32 -21.14
CA ASP A 232 -15.83 -26.09 -22.37
C ASP A 232 -14.82 -25.85 -23.52
N ASP A 233 -14.05 -24.76 -23.47
CA ASP A 233 -13.11 -24.35 -24.51
C ASP A 233 -11.67 -24.72 -24.10
N ASN A 234 -11.23 -25.92 -24.45
CA ASN A 234 -10.03 -26.50 -23.85
C ASN A 234 -9.15 -27.23 -24.88
N THR A 235 -7.98 -26.65 -25.17
CA THR A 235 -6.87 -27.38 -25.77
C THR A 235 -6.32 -28.40 -24.78
N ALA A 236 -5.73 -29.50 -25.26
CA ALA A 236 -5.13 -30.51 -24.39
C ALA A 236 -4.02 -29.94 -23.48
N ALA A 237 -3.31 -28.90 -23.94
CA ALA A 237 -2.30 -28.19 -23.17
C ALA A 237 -2.91 -27.44 -21.98
N ARG A 238 -3.99 -26.67 -22.20
CA ARG A 238 -4.71 -25.97 -21.14
C ARG A 238 -5.24 -26.92 -20.07
N GLN A 239 -5.86 -28.03 -20.47
CA GLN A 239 -6.38 -29.02 -19.52
C GLN A 239 -5.28 -29.63 -18.65
N ARG A 240 -4.10 -29.89 -19.23
CA ARG A 240 -2.95 -30.38 -18.47
C ARG A 240 -2.50 -29.35 -17.45
N PHE A 241 -2.32 -28.11 -17.89
CA PHE A 241 -1.95 -27.00 -17.00
C PHE A 241 -2.92 -26.85 -15.82
N LEU A 242 -4.23 -26.84 -16.09
CA LEU A 242 -5.25 -26.73 -15.04
C LEU A 242 -5.23 -27.91 -14.06
N ARG A 243 -5.00 -29.15 -14.52
CA ARG A 243 -4.85 -30.31 -13.62
C ARG A 243 -3.61 -30.23 -12.74
N ASP A 244 -2.53 -29.64 -13.25
CA ASP A 244 -1.27 -29.50 -12.51
C ASP A 244 -1.35 -28.38 -11.47
N HIS A 245 -2.13 -27.32 -11.76
CA HIS A 245 -2.18 -26.11 -10.93
C HIS A 245 -3.45 -26.01 -10.08
N ILE A 246 -4.59 -26.59 -10.44
CA ILE A 246 -5.81 -26.50 -9.62
C ILE A 246 -5.99 -27.79 -8.82
N ARG A 247 -6.14 -27.64 -7.50
CA ARG A 247 -6.49 -28.75 -6.60
C ARG A 247 -7.58 -28.34 -5.63
N GLU A 248 -8.34 -29.31 -5.18
CA GLU A 248 -9.29 -29.14 -4.10
C GLU A 248 -8.55 -29.18 -2.76
N ILE A 249 -8.76 -28.16 -1.93
CA ILE A 249 -8.23 -28.04 -0.57
C ILE A 249 -9.39 -27.65 0.33
N ASP A 250 -9.66 -28.47 1.36
CA ASP A 250 -10.75 -28.24 2.32
C ASP A 250 -12.14 -28.07 1.65
N GLY A 251 -12.37 -28.73 0.50
CA GLY A 251 -13.62 -28.66 -0.26
C GLY A 251 -13.76 -27.48 -1.21
N GLU A 252 -12.73 -26.63 -1.33
CA GLU A 252 -12.70 -25.49 -2.26
C GLU A 252 -11.54 -25.60 -3.26
N PRO A 253 -11.72 -25.13 -4.52
CA PRO A 253 -10.62 -25.07 -5.48
C PRO A 253 -9.56 -24.05 -5.03
N ALA A 254 -8.29 -24.43 -5.19
CA ALA A 254 -7.13 -23.58 -4.99
C ALA A 254 -6.15 -23.72 -6.15
N PHE A 255 -5.50 -22.62 -6.51
CA PHE A 255 -4.52 -22.55 -7.59
C PHE A 255 -3.09 -22.59 -7.03
N ILE A 256 -2.32 -23.62 -7.34
CA ILE A 256 -0.91 -23.79 -6.99
C ILE A 256 -0.08 -22.86 -7.86
N VAL A 257 0.62 -21.92 -7.22
CA VAL A 257 1.57 -21.01 -7.86
C VAL A 257 2.96 -21.63 -7.91
N ALA A 258 3.39 -22.24 -6.81
CA ALA A 258 4.65 -22.97 -6.71
C ALA A 258 4.43 -24.31 -5.96
N PRO A 259 4.85 -25.45 -6.52
CA PRO A 259 4.71 -26.75 -5.86
C PRO A 259 5.67 -26.89 -4.66
N ALA A 260 5.33 -27.78 -3.73
CA ALA A 260 6.13 -28.06 -2.53
C ALA A 260 7.60 -28.43 -2.82
N SER A 261 7.88 -29.01 -3.99
CA SER A 261 9.24 -29.37 -4.42
C SER A 261 10.13 -28.16 -4.73
N GLU A 262 9.53 -27.00 -4.99
CA GLU A 262 10.25 -25.76 -5.34
C GLU A 262 10.36 -24.79 -4.15
N THR A 263 9.59 -24.99 -3.08
CA THR A 263 9.51 -24.02 -1.98
C THR A 263 10.51 -24.29 -0.86
N ALA A 264 10.93 -23.21 -0.19
CA ALA A 264 11.89 -23.26 0.92
C ALA A 264 11.41 -24.11 2.11
N HIS A 265 10.09 -24.31 2.25
CA HIS A 265 9.47 -24.93 3.41
C HIS A 265 8.80 -26.28 3.12
N GLY A 266 8.95 -26.80 1.89
CA GLY A 266 8.34 -28.06 1.48
C GLY A 266 6.81 -28.05 1.46
N ARG A 267 6.19 -26.87 1.37
CA ARG A 267 4.73 -26.66 1.29
C ARG A 267 4.41 -25.82 0.05
N PRO A 268 3.37 -26.14 -0.72
CA PRO A 268 3.07 -25.38 -1.92
C PRO A 268 2.66 -23.94 -1.59
N VAL A 269 3.04 -22.99 -2.44
CA VAL A 269 2.42 -21.66 -2.49
C VAL A 269 1.18 -21.80 -3.34
N LEU A 270 0.01 -21.58 -2.75
CA LEU A 270 -1.30 -21.73 -3.39
C LEU A 270 -2.09 -20.43 -3.30
N LEU A 271 -3.14 -20.25 -4.09
CA LEU A 271 -4.08 -19.15 -4.05
C LEU A 271 -5.47 -19.76 -3.86
N SER A 272 -6.06 -19.55 -2.68
CA SER A 272 -7.39 -20.07 -2.34
C SER A 272 -8.50 -19.08 -2.70
N GLN A 273 -9.75 -19.54 -2.61
CA GLN A 273 -10.91 -18.68 -2.82
C GLN A 273 -11.03 -17.57 -1.76
N VAL A 274 -10.58 -17.81 -0.53
CA VAL A 274 -10.54 -16.79 0.53
C VAL A 274 -9.57 -15.67 0.18
N ASP A 275 -8.40 -16.02 -0.39
CA ASP A 275 -7.39 -15.06 -0.82
C ASP A 275 -7.90 -14.24 -2.02
N LEU A 276 -8.56 -14.89 -2.99
CA LEU A 276 -9.22 -14.22 -4.10
C LEU A 276 -10.31 -13.26 -3.61
N ASP A 277 -11.19 -13.70 -2.71
CA ASP A 277 -12.25 -12.86 -2.16
C ASP A 277 -11.67 -11.65 -1.39
N ALA A 278 -10.55 -11.83 -0.69
CA ALA A 278 -9.82 -10.74 -0.05
C ALA A 278 -9.23 -9.77 -1.07
N MET A 279 -8.61 -10.28 -2.14
CA MET A 279 -8.07 -9.47 -3.22
C MET A 279 -9.16 -8.67 -3.94
N MET A 280 -10.33 -9.28 -4.18
CA MET A 280 -11.49 -8.62 -4.78
C MET A 280 -12.04 -7.48 -3.91
N ARG A 281 -11.98 -7.60 -2.57
CA ARG A 281 -12.31 -6.49 -1.67
C ARG A 281 -11.25 -5.41 -1.70
N SER A 282 -9.97 -5.79 -1.70
CA SER A 282 -8.88 -4.82 -1.70
C SER A 282 -8.87 -3.94 -2.95
N LYS A 283 -9.00 -4.56 -4.12
CA LYS A 283 -9.06 -3.84 -5.38
C LYS A 283 -10.29 -2.94 -5.47
N ALA A 284 -11.42 -3.38 -4.91
CA ALA A 284 -12.66 -2.62 -4.91
C ALA A 284 -12.56 -1.38 -4.00
N ALA A 285 -11.94 -1.54 -2.83
CA ALA A 285 -11.67 -0.44 -1.92
C ALA A 285 -10.79 0.61 -2.60
N MET A 286 -9.68 0.21 -3.23
CA MET A 286 -8.79 1.15 -3.92
C MET A 286 -9.56 1.97 -4.97
N TYR A 287 -10.21 1.32 -5.94
CA TYR A 287 -10.91 2.04 -7.00
C TYR A 287 -12.06 2.91 -6.47
N ALA A 288 -12.77 2.45 -5.44
CA ALA A 288 -13.81 3.24 -4.80
C ALA A 288 -13.26 4.48 -4.09
N ILE A 289 -12.09 4.38 -3.42
CA ILE A 289 -11.39 5.53 -2.82
C ILE A 289 -11.08 6.56 -3.90
N LEU A 290 -10.39 6.13 -4.97
CA LEU A 290 -9.96 7.03 -6.06
C LEU A 290 -11.19 7.74 -6.68
N THR A 291 -12.23 6.98 -6.99
CA THR A 291 -13.44 7.51 -7.63
C THR A 291 -14.24 8.42 -6.70
N THR A 292 -14.29 8.11 -5.40
CA THR A 292 -14.97 8.95 -4.40
C THR A 292 -14.28 10.30 -4.30
N LEU A 293 -12.95 10.30 -4.27
CA LEU A 293 -12.16 11.51 -4.12
C LEU A 293 -12.30 12.42 -5.35
N THR A 294 -12.20 11.88 -6.56
CA THR A 294 -12.37 12.65 -7.80
C THR A 294 -13.79 13.19 -7.96
N SER A 295 -14.80 12.39 -7.61
CA SER A 295 -16.21 12.80 -7.69
C SER A 295 -16.56 13.95 -6.72
N GLN A 296 -15.92 14.01 -5.54
CA GLN A 296 -16.18 15.09 -4.58
C GLN A 296 -15.76 16.48 -5.07
N VAL A 297 -14.81 16.54 -5.99
CA VAL A 297 -14.31 17.79 -6.59
C VAL A 297 -14.72 17.94 -8.05
N GLY A 298 -15.54 17.02 -8.58
CA GLY A 298 -16.03 17.07 -9.96
C GLY A 298 -14.92 16.99 -11.01
N VAL A 299 -13.87 16.21 -10.74
CA VAL A 299 -12.75 15.97 -11.67
C VAL A 299 -12.90 14.57 -12.27
N ASP A 300 -12.70 14.44 -13.58
CA ASP A 300 -12.64 13.11 -14.22
C ASP A 300 -11.20 12.56 -14.19
N PHE A 301 -11.05 11.24 -14.18
CA PHE A 301 -9.72 10.60 -14.22
C PHE A 301 -8.90 11.03 -15.44
N ALA A 302 -9.56 11.30 -16.57
CA ALA A 302 -8.93 11.75 -17.81
C ALA A 302 -8.31 13.15 -17.70
N ASP A 303 -8.72 13.96 -16.71
CA ASP A 303 -8.21 15.31 -16.49
C ASP A 303 -6.94 15.34 -15.63
N LEU A 304 -6.52 14.19 -15.08
CA LEU A 304 -5.31 14.09 -14.26
C LEU A 304 -4.05 14.14 -15.12
N ASP A 305 -3.13 15.05 -14.80
CA ASP A 305 -1.83 15.12 -15.49
C ASP A 305 -0.89 13.98 -15.07
N ALA A 306 -0.96 13.60 -13.80
CA ALA A 306 -0.15 12.55 -13.22
C ALA A 306 -0.84 11.86 -12.05
N ILE A 307 -0.58 10.57 -11.93
CA ILE A 307 -0.84 9.76 -10.74
C ILE A 307 0.52 9.31 -10.21
N PHE A 308 0.96 9.93 -9.13
CA PHE A 308 2.14 9.53 -8.39
C PHE A 308 1.82 8.32 -7.52
N VAL A 309 2.67 7.30 -7.59
CA VAL A 309 2.46 6.05 -6.86
C VAL A 309 3.64 5.80 -5.94
N ALA A 310 3.38 5.85 -4.63
CA ALA A 310 4.37 5.69 -3.58
C ALA A 310 4.31 4.30 -2.94
N GLY A 311 5.21 4.07 -1.99
CA GLY A 311 5.25 2.85 -1.18
C GLY A 311 5.74 1.62 -1.94
N ALA A 312 5.53 0.44 -1.34
CA ALA A 312 5.86 -0.83 -1.97
C ALA A 312 5.12 -1.02 -3.31
N PHE A 313 3.95 -0.40 -3.42
CA PHE A 313 3.13 -0.45 -4.62
C PHE A 313 3.81 0.26 -5.80
N GLY A 314 4.30 1.49 -5.61
CA GLY A 314 4.98 2.22 -6.68
C GLY A 314 6.28 1.57 -7.18
N LYS A 315 6.91 0.71 -6.38
CA LYS A 315 8.20 0.07 -6.75
C LYS A 315 8.02 -1.25 -7.51
N HIS A 316 7.03 -2.06 -7.14
CA HIS A 316 6.92 -3.46 -7.61
C HIS A 316 5.68 -3.74 -8.44
N ILE A 317 4.67 -2.87 -8.47
CA ILE A 317 3.41 -3.15 -9.17
C ILE A 317 3.44 -2.61 -10.60
N ASP A 318 3.12 -3.49 -11.56
CA ASP A 318 2.86 -3.09 -12.94
C ASP A 318 1.48 -2.41 -13.02
N PRO A 319 1.40 -1.10 -13.38
CA PRO A 319 0.12 -0.43 -13.53
C PRO A 319 -0.83 -1.13 -14.50
N ARG A 320 -0.31 -1.84 -15.52
CA ARG A 320 -1.14 -2.62 -16.46
C ARG A 320 -1.95 -3.70 -15.72
N GLN A 321 -1.31 -4.45 -14.82
CA GLN A 321 -1.96 -5.53 -14.09
C GLN A 321 -2.97 -4.97 -13.08
N ALA A 322 -2.63 -3.84 -12.45
CA ALA A 322 -3.55 -3.12 -11.58
C ALA A 322 -4.79 -2.57 -12.33
N ILE A 323 -4.62 -2.10 -13.57
CA ILE A 323 -5.74 -1.70 -14.46
C ILE A 323 -6.59 -2.91 -14.84
N VAL A 324 -5.99 -4.05 -15.20
CA VAL A 324 -6.71 -5.29 -15.52
C VAL A 324 -7.62 -5.72 -14.36
N LEU A 325 -7.16 -5.60 -13.11
CA LEU A 325 -7.98 -5.90 -11.94
C LEU A 325 -9.06 -4.86 -11.64
N GLY A 326 -8.91 -3.66 -12.20
CA GLY A 326 -9.70 -2.48 -11.86
C GLY A 326 -9.36 -1.91 -10.48
N MET A 327 -8.07 -1.87 -10.14
CA MET A 327 -7.52 -1.15 -8.98
C MET A 327 -7.22 0.31 -9.30
N LEU A 328 -6.64 0.54 -10.49
CA LEU A 328 -6.28 1.86 -11.00
C LEU A 328 -7.19 2.18 -12.19
N PRO A 329 -7.48 3.47 -12.46
CA PRO A 329 -8.29 3.86 -13.63
C PRO A 329 -7.62 3.45 -14.94
N ASP A 330 -8.38 3.23 -16.01
CA ASP A 330 -7.82 2.86 -17.30
C ASP A 330 -7.28 4.08 -18.05
N LEU A 331 -6.05 4.49 -17.71
CA LEU A 331 -5.36 5.65 -18.28
C LEU A 331 -4.06 5.22 -19.00
N PRO A 332 -3.52 6.08 -19.89
CA PRO A 332 -2.21 5.84 -20.48
C PRO A 332 -1.14 5.60 -19.41
N LEU A 333 -0.25 4.63 -19.64
CA LEU A 333 0.75 4.24 -18.64
C LEU A 333 1.72 5.35 -18.26
N SER A 334 1.92 6.34 -19.15
CA SER A 334 2.72 7.54 -18.90
C SER A 334 2.13 8.44 -17.81
N THR A 335 0.85 8.28 -17.46
CA THR A 335 0.20 9.00 -16.38
C THR A 335 0.70 8.53 -15.01
N TYR A 336 1.13 7.27 -14.87
CA TYR A 336 1.60 6.70 -13.60
C TYR A 336 3.09 6.96 -13.40
N ARG A 337 3.43 7.67 -12.33
CA ARG A 337 4.81 8.06 -12.01
C ARG A 337 5.22 7.44 -10.66
N PRO A 338 6.13 6.46 -10.64
CA PRO A 338 6.57 5.86 -9.39
C PRO A 338 7.41 6.85 -8.57
N LEU A 339 7.20 6.91 -7.26
CA LEU A 339 7.97 7.73 -6.32
C LEU A 339 8.87 6.94 -5.37
N GLY A 340 8.66 5.62 -5.26
CA GLY A 340 9.34 4.81 -4.26
C GLY A 340 8.95 5.19 -2.83
N ASN A 341 9.92 5.21 -1.90
CA ASN A 341 9.68 5.60 -0.51
C ASN A 341 9.63 7.13 -0.38
N SER A 342 8.45 7.68 -0.69
CA SER A 342 8.20 9.12 -0.66
C SER A 342 8.26 9.70 0.76
N SER A 343 7.96 8.91 1.79
CA SER A 343 8.11 9.29 3.20
C SER A 343 9.56 9.59 3.55
N LEU A 344 10.50 8.74 3.13
CA LEU A 344 11.93 8.97 3.33
C LEU A 344 12.44 10.15 2.49
N ALA A 345 12.00 10.26 1.24
CA ALA A 345 12.38 11.38 0.36
C ALA A 345 11.93 12.73 0.93
N GLY A 346 10.71 12.83 1.49
CA GLY A 346 10.25 14.04 2.16
C GLY A 346 10.99 14.34 3.46
N ALA A 347 11.35 13.31 4.24
CA ALA A 347 12.21 13.47 5.42
C ALA A 347 13.59 14.03 5.03
N GLU A 348 14.20 13.56 3.94
CA GLU A 348 15.46 14.08 3.42
C GLU A 348 15.33 15.53 2.99
N LEU A 349 14.26 15.89 2.27
CA LEU A 349 14.01 17.27 1.86
C LEU A 349 13.94 18.23 3.06
N ILE A 350 13.19 17.90 4.11
CA ILE A 350 13.10 18.78 5.29
C ILE A 350 14.38 18.81 6.13
N LEU A 351 15.26 17.80 6.00
CA LEU A 351 16.55 17.79 6.67
C LEU A 351 17.50 18.80 6.04
N LEU A 352 17.46 18.93 4.71
CA LEU A 352 18.41 19.69 3.91
C LEU A 352 17.92 21.10 3.55
N ASP A 353 16.61 21.33 3.53
CA ASP A 353 16.00 22.57 3.05
C ASP A 353 15.04 23.20 4.07
N GLU A 354 15.26 24.47 4.38
CA GLU A 354 14.40 25.28 5.25
C GLU A 354 13.08 25.67 4.57
N GLU A 355 13.10 25.89 3.24
CA GLU A 355 11.88 26.13 2.47
C GLU A 355 10.99 24.88 2.50
N ALA A 356 11.57 23.68 2.33
CA ALA A 356 10.84 22.42 2.45
C ALA A 356 10.19 22.24 3.84
N ARG A 357 10.88 22.64 4.92
CA ARG A 357 10.31 22.64 6.28
C ARG A 357 9.09 23.55 6.38
N SER A 358 9.22 24.81 5.91
CA SER A 358 8.11 25.77 5.92
C SER A 358 6.92 25.27 5.07
N ARG A 359 7.22 24.74 3.88
CA ARG A 359 6.23 24.15 2.97
C ARG A 359 5.50 22.97 3.59
N SER A 360 6.18 22.10 4.34
CA SER A 360 5.55 20.97 5.03
C SER A 360 4.42 21.42 5.96
N SER A 361 4.64 22.52 6.71
CA SER A 361 3.64 23.10 7.60
C SER A 361 2.49 23.77 6.84
N GLU A 362 2.77 24.40 5.69
CA GLU A 362 1.74 25.01 4.86
C GLU A 362 0.84 23.96 4.20
N ILE A 363 1.42 22.89 3.66
CA ILE A 363 0.68 21.76 3.07
C ILE A 363 -0.31 21.20 4.10
N GLY A 364 0.14 20.94 5.32
CA GLY A 364 -0.73 20.41 6.39
C GLY A 364 -1.95 21.28 6.70
N ARG A 365 -1.84 22.61 6.53
CA ARG A 365 -2.95 23.57 6.72
C ARG A 365 -3.90 23.67 5.53
N ARG A 366 -3.42 23.36 4.32
CA ARG A 366 -4.20 23.47 3.07
C ARG A 366 -5.02 22.21 2.76
N ILE A 367 -4.70 21.09 3.39
CA ILE A 367 -5.37 19.81 3.16
C ILE A 367 -6.77 19.82 3.78
N THR A 368 -7.76 19.47 2.96
CA THR A 368 -9.09 19.08 3.43
C THR A 368 -9.16 17.56 3.50
N TYR A 369 -9.24 17.02 4.73
CA TYR A 369 -9.37 15.58 4.94
C TYR A 369 -10.82 15.12 4.83
N ILE A 370 -11.05 14.07 4.04
CA ILE A 370 -12.35 13.45 3.80
C ILE A 370 -12.41 12.14 4.57
N GLU A 371 -13.34 12.05 5.50
CA GLU A 371 -13.60 10.82 6.26
C GLU A 371 -14.46 9.84 5.44
N LEU A 372 -13.87 8.72 5.03
CA LEU A 372 -14.54 7.71 4.20
C LEU A 372 -15.48 6.81 5.00
N ASN A 373 -15.26 6.63 6.32
CA ASN A 373 -16.06 5.72 7.14
C ASN A 373 -17.54 6.10 7.21
N VAL A 374 -17.87 7.39 7.06
CA VAL A 374 -19.25 7.91 7.06
C VAL A 374 -19.74 8.28 5.67
N ASN A 375 -18.95 8.01 4.62
CA ASN A 375 -19.26 8.40 3.26
C ASN A 375 -20.16 7.33 2.59
N GLN A 376 -21.44 7.66 2.40
CA GLN A 376 -22.40 6.72 1.79
C GLN A 376 -22.05 6.40 0.32
N GLU A 377 -21.48 7.36 -0.40
CA GLU A 377 -21.11 7.22 -1.81
C GLU A 377 -19.97 6.19 -1.98
N PHE A 378 -19.04 6.15 -1.03
CA PHE A 378 -17.98 5.15 -1.01
C PHE A 378 -18.52 3.71 -1.04
N MET A 379 -19.54 3.39 -0.22
CA MET A 379 -20.11 2.04 -0.15
C MET A 379 -20.84 1.63 -1.44
N ILE A 380 -21.49 2.59 -2.11
CA ILE A 380 -22.14 2.37 -3.41
C ILE A 380 -21.07 2.03 -4.46
N ARG A 381 -20.01 2.85 -4.54
CA ARG A 381 -18.89 2.65 -5.48
C ARG A 381 -18.16 1.35 -5.22
N PHE A 382 -17.85 1.06 -3.95
CA PHE A 382 -17.21 -0.18 -3.52
C PHE A 382 -17.94 -1.42 -4.07
N SER A 383 -19.27 -1.44 -3.96
CA SER A 383 -20.08 -2.57 -4.44
C SER A 383 -19.95 -2.80 -5.95
N GLY A 384 -19.94 -1.73 -6.75
CA GLY A 384 -19.72 -1.79 -8.20
C GLY A 384 -18.29 -2.17 -8.58
N SER A 385 -17.33 -1.86 -7.72
CA SER A 385 -15.91 -2.15 -7.92
C SER A 385 -15.50 -3.56 -7.50
N ARG A 386 -16.42 -4.42 -7.06
CA ARG A 386 -16.11 -5.82 -6.64
C ARG A 386 -15.90 -6.81 -7.79
N PHE A 387 -16.06 -6.42 -9.05
CA PHE A 387 -15.97 -7.32 -10.21
C PHE A 387 -14.78 -6.98 -11.08
N ILE A 388 -14.10 -7.92 -11.74
CA ILE A 388 -12.94 -7.62 -12.61
C ILE A 388 -13.39 -7.21 -14.03
N PRO A 389 -12.96 -6.04 -14.55
CA PRO A 389 -12.30 -4.94 -13.83
C PRO A 389 -13.29 -4.09 -13.02
N HIS A 390 -14.55 -3.98 -13.47
CA HIS A 390 -15.64 -3.27 -12.80
C HIS A 390 -17.00 -3.79 -13.29
N THR A 391 -18.11 -3.51 -12.57
CA THR A 391 -19.48 -3.78 -13.07
C THR A 391 -19.79 -3.02 -14.36
N ASP A 392 -19.19 -1.83 -14.52
CA ASP A 392 -19.27 -1.02 -15.73
C ASP A 392 -17.99 -1.17 -16.56
N PRO A 393 -18.03 -1.92 -17.66
CA PRO A 393 -16.85 -2.15 -18.49
C PRO A 393 -16.43 -0.92 -19.30
N ALA A 394 -17.29 0.09 -19.45
CA ALA A 394 -16.95 1.31 -20.19
C ALA A 394 -15.85 2.13 -19.49
N LEU A 395 -15.65 1.92 -18.18
CA LEU A 395 -14.58 2.53 -17.40
C LEU A 395 -13.20 1.91 -17.68
N PHE A 396 -13.16 0.74 -18.34
CA PHE A 396 -11.95 -0.05 -18.60
C PHE A 396 -11.89 -0.54 -20.05
N PRO A 397 -11.89 0.37 -21.04
CA PRO A 397 -11.91 0.00 -22.46
C PRO A 397 -10.72 -0.87 -22.92
N SER A 398 -9.58 -0.85 -22.22
CA SER A 398 -8.39 -1.66 -22.54
C SER A 398 -8.48 -3.10 -22.02
N VAL A 399 -9.41 -3.39 -21.10
CA VAL A 399 -9.51 -4.69 -20.44
C VAL A 399 -10.59 -5.55 -21.12
N PRO A 400 -10.26 -6.77 -21.59
CA PRO A 400 -11.25 -7.64 -22.21
C PRO A 400 -12.25 -8.16 -21.17
N VAL A 401 -13.54 -8.09 -21.50
CA VAL A 401 -14.61 -8.59 -20.63
C VAL A 401 -15.06 -9.97 -21.10
N PHE A 402 -15.01 -10.94 -20.20
CA PHE A 402 -15.45 -12.31 -20.46
C PHE A 402 -16.76 -12.57 -19.71
N GLY A 403 -17.90 -12.48 -20.39
CA GLY A 403 -19.21 -12.82 -19.80
C GLY A 403 -19.41 -14.34 -19.71
N ASN A 404 -20.24 -14.79 -18.75
CA ASN A 404 -20.64 -16.21 -18.57
C ASN A 404 -21.52 -16.78 -19.71
N GLY A 405 -21.41 -16.27 -20.95
CA GLY A 405 -22.25 -16.74 -22.06
C GLY A 405 -22.10 -16.02 -23.40
N GLN A 406 -21.16 -15.10 -23.58
CA GLN A 406 -20.91 -14.52 -24.91
C GLN A 406 -19.56 -14.99 -25.45
N ARG A 407 -19.64 -15.95 -26.39
CA ARG A 407 -18.57 -16.29 -27.33
C ARG A 407 -18.01 -15.00 -27.91
N GLY A 408 -16.69 -14.85 -27.78
CA GLY A 408 -15.99 -13.60 -28.06
C GLY A 408 -16.41 -12.96 -29.37
N ARG A 409 -16.83 -11.70 -29.30
CA ARG A 409 -16.53 -10.78 -30.39
C ARG A 409 -15.06 -10.42 -30.23
N LYS A 410 -14.22 -10.95 -31.12
CA LYS A 410 -12.89 -10.40 -31.37
C LYS A 410 -13.02 -8.92 -31.74
N PRO A 411 -12.01 -8.09 -31.41
CA PRO A 411 -12.01 -6.66 -31.75
C PRO A 411 -12.20 -6.42 -33.24
#